data_AF-A0A101A7V4-F1
#
_entry.id   AF-A0A101A7V4-F1
#
_cell.length_a   1.000
_cell.length_b   1.000
_cell.length_c   1.000
_cell.angle_alpha   90.00
_cell.angle_beta   90.00
_cell.angle_gamma   90.00
#
_symmetry.space_group_name_H-M   'P 1'
#
loop_
_entity.id
_entity.type
_entity.pdbx_description
1 polymer ?
#
loop_
_entity_poly.entity_id
_entity_poly.type
_entity_poly.pdbx_seq_one_letter_code
_entity_poly.pdbx_strand_id
1 'polypeptide(L)'
;MDTILVARAVSATFPEILTIGGVRSDSLKWHPHGLAIDVMIPDARSAAGIELGDKVLAYVMANAERFGLEHAIWRQTIYRPNGSKNVMSDRGSDTANHYDHVHIATAGGGYPQEGQVYLR
;
A
#
# COMPACT_ATOMS: atom_id res chain seq x y z
N MET A 1 0.26 -6.20 13.07
CA MET A 1 0.17 -7.26 12.04
C MET A 1 0.34 -6.69 10.64
N ASP A 2 0.05 -5.41 10.44
CA ASP A 2 -1.14 -5.05 9.69
C ASP A 2 -0.83 -5.02 8.20
N THR A 3 0.38 -4.60 7.83
CA THR A 3 1.00 -4.83 6.52
C THR A 3 0.91 -6.26 5.99
N ILE A 4 1.08 -7.29 6.83
CA ILE A 4 0.97 -8.71 6.39
C ILE A 4 -0.50 -9.05 6.10
N LEU A 5 -1.44 -8.51 6.88
CA LEU A 5 -2.87 -8.68 6.63
C LEU A 5 -3.28 -7.95 5.35
N VAL A 6 -2.83 -6.71 5.14
CA VAL A 6 -3.07 -5.92 3.92
C VAL A 6 -2.51 -6.66 2.70
N ALA A 7 -1.25 -7.08 2.71
CA ALA A 7 -0.63 -7.75 1.57
C ALA A 7 -1.41 -9.02 1.16
N ARG A 8 -1.80 -9.84 2.13
CA ARG A 8 -2.63 -11.04 1.90
C ARG A 8 -4.03 -10.69 1.38
N ALA A 9 -4.65 -9.65 1.94
CA ALA A 9 -5.98 -9.19 1.51
C ALA A 9 -5.98 -8.60 0.09
N VAL A 10 -4.91 -7.87 -0.28
CA VAL A 10 -4.68 -7.36 -1.64
C VAL A 10 -4.50 -8.52 -2.61
N SER A 11 -3.55 -9.44 -2.39
CA SER A 11 -3.33 -10.58 -3.30
C SER A 11 -4.53 -11.52 -3.41
N ALA A 12 -5.40 -11.60 -2.40
CA ALA A 12 -6.64 -12.37 -2.46
C ALA A 12 -7.79 -11.64 -3.19
N THR A 13 -7.76 -10.31 -3.25
CA THR A 13 -8.80 -9.47 -3.90
C THR A 13 -8.43 -9.14 -5.35
N PHE A 14 -7.13 -9.02 -5.65
CA PHE A 14 -6.58 -8.59 -6.93
C PHE A 14 -5.53 -9.61 -7.41
N PRO A 15 -5.95 -10.74 -8.04
CA PRO A 15 -5.03 -11.78 -8.51
C PRO A 15 -4.07 -11.29 -9.62
N GLU A 16 -4.32 -10.12 -10.21
CA GLU A 16 -3.42 -9.43 -11.14
C GLU A 16 -2.18 -8.85 -10.46
N ILE A 17 -2.19 -8.70 -9.13
CA ILE A 17 -1.06 -8.20 -8.33
C ILE A 17 -0.09 -9.35 -8.06
N LEU A 18 0.89 -9.52 -8.95
CA LEU A 18 1.91 -10.56 -8.86
C LEU A 18 3.07 -10.22 -7.92
N THR A 19 3.25 -8.94 -7.56
CA THR A 19 4.39 -8.47 -6.75
C THR A 19 3.94 -7.44 -5.70
N ILE A 20 4.29 -7.68 -4.44
CA ILE A 20 4.13 -6.73 -3.33
C ILE A 20 5.48 -6.57 -2.63
N GLY A 21 6.03 -5.36 -2.65
CA GLY A 21 7.22 -4.97 -1.88
C GLY A 21 6.90 -4.78 -0.40
N GLY A 22 7.88 -4.98 0.48
CA GLY A 22 7.68 -4.91 1.94
C GLY A 22 8.91 -4.37 2.68
N VAL A 23 9.44 -5.15 3.62
CA VAL A 23 10.63 -4.77 4.42
C VAL A 23 11.85 -4.60 3.53
N ARG A 24 12.51 -3.43 3.64
CA ARG A 24 13.78 -3.10 2.99
C ARG A 24 14.48 -1.98 3.76
N SER A 25 15.76 -1.74 3.45
CA SER A 25 16.42 -0.48 3.83
C SER A 25 15.77 0.70 3.09
N ASP A 26 15.53 1.80 3.81
CA ASP A 26 14.92 3.03 3.30
C ASP A 26 15.35 4.21 4.19
N SER A 27 15.24 5.42 3.65
CA SER A 27 15.38 6.71 4.34
C SER A 27 14.28 6.99 5.36
N LEU A 28 13.08 6.42 5.18
CA LEU A 28 11.92 6.63 6.05
C LEU A 28 11.61 5.38 6.88
N LYS A 29 11.10 5.57 8.10
CA LYS A 29 10.82 4.49 9.09
C LYS A 29 9.93 3.34 8.60
N TRP A 30 9.19 3.52 7.50
CA TRP A 30 8.05 2.67 7.14
C TRP A 30 8.48 1.27 6.68
N HIS A 31 9.28 1.16 5.62
CA HIS A 31 9.77 -0.14 5.15
C HIS A 31 10.77 -0.81 6.12
N PRO A 32 11.75 -0.11 6.74
CA PRO A 32 12.71 -0.72 7.65
C PRO A 32 12.06 -1.38 8.87
N HIS A 33 10.93 -0.85 9.35
CA HIS A 33 10.19 -1.41 10.49
C HIS A 33 9.00 -2.30 10.07
N GLY A 34 8.86 -2.63 8.78
CA GLY A 34 7.75 -3.45 8.28
C GLY A 34 6.35 -2.82 8.46
N LEU A 35 6.29 -1.49 8.53
CA LEU A 35 5.07 -0.69 8.66
C LEU A 35 4.47 -0.27 7.31
N ALA A 36 5.13 -0.55 6.17
CA ALA A 36 4.56 -0.35 4.85
C ALA A 36 4.83 -1.48 3.85
N ILE A 37 3.98 -1.52 2.82
CA ILE A 37 4.10 -2.35 1.62
C ILE A 37 3.90 -1.49 0.36
N ASP A 38 4.46 -1.95 -0.75
CA ASP A 38 4.29 -1.35 -2.07
C ASP A 38 3.60 -2.35 -3.00
N VAL A 39 2.36 -2.07 -3.37
CA VAL A 39 1.57 -2.92 -4.28
C VAL A 39 1.91 -2.54 -5.71
N MET A 40 2.74 -3.34 -6.38
CA MET A 40 3.22 -3.06 -7.72
C MET A 40 2.10 -3.24 -8.74
N ILE A 41 1.85 -2.22 -9.57
CA ILE A 41 0.76 -2.21 -10.53
C ILE A 41 1.30 -2.61 -11.91
N PRO A 42 0.83 -3.72 -12.53
CA PRO A 42 1.21 -4.08 -13.89
C PRO A 42 0.74 -2.99 -14.87
N ASP A 43 1.61 -2.64 -15.82
CA ASP A 43 1.37 -1.63 -16.86
C ASP A 43 0.74 -0.32 -16.33
N ALA A 44 1.21 0.21 -15.19
CA ALA A 44 0.64 1.32 -14.42
C ALA A 44 0.48 2.69 -15.16
N ARG A 45 1.02 2.81 -16.38
CA ARG A 45 0.81 3.94 -17.29
C ARG A 45 -0.34 3.74 -18.28
N SER A 46 -0.81 2.50 -18.47
CA SER A 46 -2.01 2.15 -19.25
C SER A 46 -3.30 2.50 -18.51
N ALA A 47 -4.42 2.60 -19.24
CA ALA A 47 -5.73 2.81 -18.62
C ALA A 47 -6.12 1.68 -17.65
N ALA A 48 -5.83 0.42 -17.99
CA ALA A 48 -6.13 -0.74 -17.13
C ALA A 48 -5.27 -0.75 -15.85
N GLY A 49 -3.97 -0.40 -15.94
CA GLY A 49 -3.11 -0.25 -14.78
C GLY A 49 -3.56 0.90 -13.87
N ILE A 50 -3.99 2.03 -14.45
CA ILE A 50 -4.58 3.14 -13.68
C ILE A 50 -5.83 2.67 -12.93
N GLU A 51 -6.77 2.02 -13.62
CA GLU A 51 -8.01 1.50 -13.03
C GLU A 51 -7.74 0.45 -11.93
N LEU A 52 -6.73 -0.41 -12.10
CA LEU A 52 -6.31 -1.39 -11.09
C LEU A 52 -5.72 -0.71 -9.84
N GLY A 53 -4.83 0.27 -10.01
CA GLY A 53 -4.28 1.04 -8.88
C GLY A 53 -5.35 1.86 -8.15
N ASP A 54 -6.31 2.44 -8.88
CA ASP A 54 -7.46 3.14 -8.30
C ASP A 54 -8.38 2.18 -7.50
N LYS A 55 -8.59 0.95 -7.98
CA LYS A 55 -9.31 -0.11 -7.24
C LYS A 55 -8.57 -0.57 -5.98
N VAL A 56 -7.26 -0.77 -6.06
CA VAL A 56 -6.41 -1.11 -4.90
C VAL A 56 -6.49 -0.02 -3.84
N LEU A 57 -6.34 1.25 -4.24
CA LEU A 57 -6.48 2.41 -3.36
C LEU A 57 -7.87 2.47 -2.72
N ALA A 58 -8.95 2.33 -3.52
CA ALA A 58 -10.32 2.35 -3.01
C ALA A 58 -10.58 1.22 -1.99
N TYR A 59 -10.05 0.02 -2.25
CA TYR A 59 -10.20 -1.13 -1.36
C TYR A 59 -9.51 -0.92 0.00
N VAL A 60 -8.26 -0.46 0.02
CA VAL A 60 -7.55 -0.24 1.30
C VAL A 60 -8.11 0.94 2.08
N MET A 61 -8.60 1.98 1.39
CA MET A 61 -9.31 3.11 2.01
C MET A 61 -10.66 2.67 2.60
N ALA A 62 -11.42 1.81 1.93
CA ALA A 62 -12.67 1.26 2.45
C ALA A 62 -12.48 0.29 3.63
N ASN A 63 -11.30 -0.32 3.76
CA ASN A 63 -10.92 -1.21 4.86
C ASN A 63 -9.98 -0.53 5.88
N ALA A 64 -9.88 0.81 5.88
CA ALA A 64 -8.84 1.55 6.60
C ALA A 64 -8.71 1.20 8.10
N GLU A 65 -9.83 1.06 8.81
CA GLU A 65 -9.87 0.66 10.22
C GLU A 65 -9.35 -0.77 10.42
N ARG A 66 -9.89 -1.74 9.66
CA ARG A 66 -9.49 -3.16 9.65
C ARG A 66 -7.99 -3.35 9.36
N PHE A 67 -7.41 -2.44 8.60
CA PHE A 67 -6.00 -2.49 8.17
C PHE A 67 -5.07 -1.58 9.00
N GLY A 68 -5.57 -0.87 10.00
CA GLY A 68 -4.75 0.08 10.78
C GLY A 68 -4.07 1.14 9.89
N LEU A 69 -4.71 1.54 8.79
CA LEU A 69 -4.14 2.38 7.75
C LEU A 69 -3.77 3.77 8.30
N GLU A 70 -2.51 4.18 8.17
CA GLU A 70 -2.11 5.58 8.43
C GLU A 70 -2.28 6.43 7.16
N HIS A 71 -1.77 5.93 6.03
CA HIS A 71 -1.92 6.56 4.72
C HIS A 71 -1.66 5.58 3.58
N ALA A 72 -2.23 5.90 2.41
CA ALA A 72 -1.86 5.30 1.13
C ALA A 72 -1.34 6.39 0.19
N ILE A 73 -0.46 6.04 -0.75
CA ILE A 73 0.06 6.96 -1.77
C ILE A 73 -0.11 6.33 -3.15
N TRP A 74 -0.72 7.08 -4.06
CA TRP A 74 -0.92 6.69 -5.46
C TRP A 74 -0.89 7.96 -6.33
N ARG A 75 -0.12 7.92 -7.43
CA ARG A 75 0.01 8.99 -8.44
C ARG A 75 0.22 10.37 -7.81
N GLN A 76 1.33 10.52 -7.08
CA GLN A 76 1.72 11.70 -6.31
C GLN A 76 0.72 12.18 -5.24
N THR A 77 -0.36 11.46 -4.95
CA THR A 77 -1.37 11.89 -3.97
C THR A 77 -1.32 11.00 -2.72
N ILE A 78 -1.16 11.63 -1.56
CA ILE A 78 -1.24 11.00 -0.24
C ILE A 78 -2.69 11.05 0.23
N TYR A 79 -3.29 9.89 0.48
CA TYR A 79 -4.65 9.70 0.98
C TYR A 79 -4.61 9.23 2.44
N ARG A 80 -5.53 9.71 3.29
CA ARG A 80 -5.64 9.30 4.70
C ARG A 80 -7.07 8.92 5.08
N PRO A 81 -7.27 8.03 6.08
CA PRO A 81 -8.61 7.56 6.49
C PRO A 81 -9.61 8.67 6.83
N ASN A 82 -9.12 9.82 7.33
CA ASN A 82 -9.92 11.00 7.63
C ASN A 82 -10.40 11.79 6.38
N GLY A 83 -10.31 11.20 5.18
CA GLY A 83 -10.70 11.80 3.91
C GLY A 83 -9.71 12.82 3.34
N SER A 84 -8.67 13.22 4.08
CA SER A 84 -7.71 14.23 3.60
C SER A 84 -6.84 13.69 2.46
N LYS A 85 -6.59 14.55 1.47
CA LYS A 85 -5.76 14.27 0.29
C LYS A 85 -4.72 15.38 0.14
N ASN A 86 -3.47 15.03 -0.14
CA ASN A 86 -2.36 15.98 -0.29
C ASN A 86 -1.52 15.58 -1.51
N VAL A 87 -1.30 16.51 -2.44
CA VAL A 87 -0.41 16.28 -3.59
C VAL A 87 1.04 16.48 -3.16
N MET A 88 1.92 15.59 -3.59
CA MET A 88 3.36 15.61 -3.37
C MET A 88 4.06 16.53 -4.38
N SER A 89 5.22 17.07 -3.99
CA SER A 89 6.17 17.60 -4.96
C SER A 89 6.64 16.49 -5.91
N ASP A 90 6.94 16.85 -7.16
CA ASP A 90 7.64 15.94 -8.07
C ASP A 90 9.02 15.54 -7.49
N ARG A 91 9.37 14.27 -7.66
CA ARG A 91 10.64 13.66 -7.22
C ARG A 91 11.43 13.04 -8.39
N GLY A 92 11.00 13.24 -9.63
CA GLY A 92 11.78 12.95 -10.84
C GLY A 92 11.78 11.50 -11.34
N SER A 93 11.00 10.58 -10.74
CA SER A 93 10.84 9.22 -11.26
C SER A 93 9.48 8.62 -10.90
N ASP A 94 8.99 7.66 -11.71
CA ASP A 94 7.70 6.99 -11.49
C ASP A 94 7.60 6.40 -10.08
N THR A 95 8.64 5.69 -9.63
CA THR A 95 8.69 5.07 -8.30
C THR A 95 8.71 6.11 -7.18
N ALA A 96 9.53 7.16 -7.26
CA ALA A 96 9.55 8.20 -6.23
C ALA A 96 8.21 8.99 -6.16
N ASN A 97 7.48 9.03 -7.28
CA ASN A 97 6.19 9.67 -7.44
C ASN A 97 4.98 8.72 -7.28
N HIS A 98 5.20 7.43 -7.00
CA HIS A 98 4.14 6.42 -6.82
C HIS A 98 3.22 6.27 -8.05
N TYR A 99 3.80 6.30 -9.26
CA TYR A 99 3.07 6.07 -10.52
C TYR A 99 3.06 4.60 -10.97
N ASP A 100 3.93 3.76 -10.41
CA ASP A 100 4.14 2.34 -10.70
C ASP A 100 3.65 1.39 -9.58
N HIS A 101 3.37 1.92 -8.38
CA HIS A 101 2.87 1.17 -7.23
C HIS A 101 1.95 2.01 -6.35
N VAL A 102 1.03 1.34 -5.64
CA VAL A 102 0.29 1.92 -4.52
C VAL A 102 1.05 1.62 -3.23
N HIS A 103 1.64 2.64 -2.60
CA HIS A 103 2.27 2.50 -1.28
C HIS A 103 1.20 2.54 -0.19
N ILE A 104 1.33 1.67 0.82
CA ILE A 104 0.37 1.54 1.91
C ILE A 104 1.13 1.43 3.23
N ALA A 105 0.92 2.39 4.13
CA ALA A 105 1.53 2.43 5.46
C ALA A 105 0.48 2.25 6.58
N THR A 106 0.81 1.43 7.56
CA THR A 106 -0.07 1.00 8.67
C THR A 106 0.57 1.24 10.03
N ALA A 107 -0.25 1.46 11.07
CA ALA A 107 0.21 1.75 12.42
C ALA A 107 0.95 0.57 13.10
N GLY A 108 0.59 -0.68 12.83
CA GLY A 108 1.18 -1.87 13.45
C GLY A 108 1.99 -2.73 12.47
N GLY A 109 3.27 -2.95 12.75
CA GLY A 109 4.19 -3.63 11.84
C GLY A 109 3.93 -5.13 11.60
N GLY A 110 4.60 -5.65 10.58
CA GLY A 110 4.56 -7.04 10.12
C GLY A 110 5.65 -7.94 10.72
N TYR A 111 5.66 -8.12 12.04
CA TYR A 111 6.20 -9.34 12.65
C TYR A 111 5.03 -10.22 13.10
N PRO A 112 5.04 -11.53 12.81
CA PRO A 112 4.04 -12.44 13.38
C PRO A 112 4.29 -12.57 14.89
N GLN A 113 3.29 -12.24 15.70
CA GLN A 113 3.31 -12.54 17.14
C GLN A 113 2.87 -13.99 17.37
N GLU A 114 3.38 -14.60 18.43
CA GLU A 114 3.00 -15.97 18.79
C GLU A 114 1.51 -16.05 19.18
N GLY A 115 0.84 -17.13 18.79
CA GLY A 115 -0.60 -17.34 19.03
C GLY A 115 -1.57 -16.46 18.22
N GLN A 116 -1.07 -15.57 17.36
CA GLN A 116 -1.92 -14.63 16.62
C GLN A 116 -2.62 -15.32 15.42
N VAL A 117 -3.96 -15.27 15.38
CA VAL A 117 -4.80 -15.88 14.33
C VAL A 117 -5.42 -14.78 13.46
N TYR A 118 -5.12 -14.76 12.16
CA TYR A 118 -5.85 -13.93 11.18
C TYR A 118 -6.81 -14.88 10.46
N LEU A 119 -8.12 -14.63 10.56
CA LEU A 119 -9.16 -15.49 9.99
C LEU A 119 -9.11 -15.49 8.45
N ARG A 120 -9.55 -16.60 7.85
CA ARG A 120 -9.84 -16.73 6.41
C ARG A 120 -11.24 -16.24 6.11
#